data_AF-A0A0S3UCT5-F1
#
_entry.id   AF-A0A0S3UCT5-F1
#
_cell.length_a   1.000
_cell.length_b   1.000
_cell.length_c   1.000
_cell.angle_alpha   90.00
_cell.angle_beta   90.00
_cell.angle_gamma   90.00
#
_symmetry.space_group_name_H-M   'P 1'
#
loop_
_entity.id
_entity.type
_entity.pdbx_description
1 polymer ?
#
loop_
_entity_poly.entity_id
_entity_poly.type
_entity_poly.pdbx_seq_one_letter_code
_entity_poly.pdbx_strand_id
1 'polypeptide(L)'
;MQRRNFLAINAHTSKASQRAAIEWAEGGLAACQGIDLLLVGVGGLLISLALAEKLKLPLIQAYIFPFTPTTRFPAVLFPQSISKLGGFVNWLSHHLFRQIMWQGSRTGDRLARQQVLGLPAAPFWGLYNSAYLQRYPVLYGFSLSIIAQPSDWHNTHVTGYWFLDEAPGWIPPAALVDFLQRGSLCRSGLAV
;
A
#
# COMPACT_ATOMS: atom_id res chain seq x y z
N MET A 1 -3.37 10.25 36.31
CA MET A 1 -3.88 9.98 34.94
C MET A 1 -4.41 11.27 34.34
N GLN A 2 -3.60 11.96 33.54
CA GLN A 2 -3.99 13.22 32.90
C GLN A 2 -4.92 12.88 31.71
N ARG A 3 -6.17 13.36 31.72
CA ARG A 3 -7.09 13.26 30.57
C ARG A 3 -6.48 14.02 29.39
N ARG A 4 -5.67 13.34 28.58
CA ARG A 4 -5.20 13.86 27.29
C ARG A 4 -6.45 14.12 26.44
N ASN A 5 -6.62 15.37 26.03
CA ASN A 5 -7.81 15.82 25.31
C ASN A 5 -7.82 15.20 23.90
N PHE A 6 -8.55 14.09 23.74
CA PHE A 6 -8.67 13.32 22.50
C PHE A 6 -9.06 14.19 21.31
N LEU A 7 -9.89 15.21 21.53
CA LEU A 7 -10.27 16.17 20.49
C LEU A 7 -9.10 17.04 20.03
N ALA A 8 -8.25 17.49 20.95
CA ALA A 8 -7.05 18.26 20.62
C ALA A 8 -6.01 17.40 19.88
N ILE A 9 -5.88 16.12 20.28
CA ILE A 9 -5.02 15.15 19.58
C ILE A 9 -5.52 14.96 18.15
N ASN A 10 -6.82 14.67 17.97
CA ASN A 10 -7.41 14.46 16.64
C ASN A 10 -7.34 15.71 15.75
N ALA A 11 -7.54 16.90 16.33
CA ALA A 11 -7.40 18.15 15.60
C ALA A 11 -5.94 18.40 15.17
N HIS A 12 -4.97 18.09 16.03
CA HIS A 12 -3.55 18.21 15.72
C HIS A 12 -3.14 17.21 14.63
N THR A 13 -3.49 15.93 14.76
CA THR A 13 -3.20 14.93 13.72
C THR A 13 -3.87 15.30 12.39
N SER A 14 -5.11 15.79 12.40
CA SER A 14 -5.77 16.24 11.18
C SER A 14 -5.02 17.37 10.48
N LYS A 15 -4.60 18.41 11.22
CA LYS A 15 -3.81 19.52 10.67
C LYS A 15 -2.44 19.06 10.18
N ALA A 16 -1.77 18.18 10.92
CA ALA A 16 -0.49 17.63 10.52
C ALA A 16 -0.59 16.82 9.22
N SER A 17 -1.61 15.96 9.10
CA SER A 17 -1.88 15.19 7.87
C SER A 17 -2.19 16.09 6.66
N GLN A 18 -2.87 17.23 6.88
CA GLN A 18 -3.14 18.20 5.81
C GLN A 18 -1.86 18.89 5.32
N ARG A 19 -0.99 19.30 6.25
CA ARG A 19 0.32 19.89 5.89
C ARG A 19 1.20 18.89 5.16
N ALA A 20 1.28 17.67 5.68
CA ALA A 20 2.02 16.60 5.02
C ALA A 20 1.51 16.34 3.58
N ALA A 21 0.20 16.42 3.33
CA ALA A 21 -0.34 16.25 1.99
C ALA A 21 0.12 17.36 1.01
N ILE A 22 0.23 18.60 1.47
CA ILE A 22 0.75 19.72 0.67
C ILE A 22 2.26 19.52 0.42
N GLU A 23 3.02 19.24 1.48
CA GLU A 23 4.47 19.01 1.40
C GLU A 23 4.80 17.83 0.47
N TRP A 24 4.04 16.73 0.52
CA TRP A 24 4.19 15.60 -0.38
C TRP A 24 3.84 15.93 -1.83
N ALA A 25 2.89 16.84 -2.06
CA ALA A 25 2.56 17.29 -3.40
C ALA A 25 3.66 18.17 -4.00
N GLU A 26 4.22 19.09 -3.22
CA GLU A 26 5.33 19.95 -3.62
C GLU A 26 6.59 19.13 -3.88
N GLY A 27 6.97 18.28 -2.92
CA GLY A 27 8.10 17.37 -3.07
C GLY A 27 7.91 16.38 -4.22
N GLY A 28 6.68 15.89 -4.41
CA GLY A 28 6.32 15.02 -5.53
C GLY A 28 6.48 15.70 -6.88
N LEU A 29 6.02 16.94 -7.06
CA LEU A 29 6.24 17.70 -8.29
C LEU A 29 7.72 17.88 -8.62
N ALA A 30 8.53 18.23 -7.61
CA ALA A 30 9.97 18.37 -7.78
C ALA A 30 10.61 17.03 -8.17
N ALA A 31 10.23 15.94 -7.50
CA ALA A 31 10.77 14.61 -7.77
C ALA A 31 10.36 14.05 -9.15
N CYS A 32 9.24 14.50 -9.71
CA CYS A 32 8.76 14.05 -11.03
C CYS A 32 9.43 14.79 -12.21
N GLN A 33 10.34 15.72 -11.98
CA GLN A 33 11.03 16.42 -13.06
C GLN A 33 11.88 15.45 -13.88
N GLY A 34 11.60 15.36 -15.19
CA GLY A 34 12.33 14.47 -16.10
C GLY A 34 12.01 12.98 -15.94
N ILE A 35 10.93 12.64 -15.23
CA ILE A 35 10.49 11.25 -15.05
C ILE A 35 9.44 10.89 -16.11
N ASP A 36 9.53 9.68 -16.67
CA ASP A 36 8.61 9.18 -17.70
C ASP A 36 7.50 8.26 -17.14
N LEU A 37 7.61 7.81 -15.88
CA LEU A 37 6.71 6.82 -15.26
C LEU A 37 6.74 6.93 -13.74
N LEU A 38 5.59 6.77 -13.10
CA LEU A 38 5.47 6.62 -11.65
C LEU A 38 5.26 5.15 -11.26
N LEU A 39 6.10 4.64 -10.36
CA LEU A 39 5.93 3.33 -9.74
C LEU A 39 5.52 3.52 -8.27
N VAL A 40 4.35 3.02 -7.87
CA VAL A 40 3.72 3.47 -6.63
C VAL A 40 3.26 2.31 -5.73
N GLY A 41 3.68 2.37 -4.47
CA GLY A 41 3.11 1.54 -3.40
C GLY A 41 1.86 2.14 -2.79
N VAL A 42 1.14 1.37 -1.96
CA VAL A 42 -0.13 1.80 -1.35
C VAL A 42 0.01 3.10 -0.57
N GLY A 43 1.13 3.32 0.13
CA GLY A 43 1.36 4.53 0.94
C GLY A 43 1.42 5.83 0.12
N GLY A 44 1.97 5.79 -1.09
CA GLY A 44 2.11 6.96 -1.97
C GLY A 44 1.03 7.06 -3.05
N LEU A 45 0.12 6.08 -3.14
CA LEU A 45 -0.79 5.92 -4.26
C LEU A 45 -1.65 7.16 -4.53
N LEU A 46 -2.23 7.75 -3.49
CA LEU A 46 -3.22 8.82 -3.66
C LEU A 46 -2.61 10.13 -4.13
N ILE A 47 -1.48 10.53 -3.54
CA ILE A 47 -0.76 11.70 -4.02
C ILE A 47 -0.21 11.47 -5.43
N SER A 48 0.26 10.25 -5.70
CA SER A 48 0.80 9.90 -7.01
C SER A 48 -0.27 9.89 -8.10
N LEU A 49 -1.52 9.53 -7.79
CA LEU A 49 -2.64 9.67 -8.73
C LEU A 49 -2.86 11.12 -9.15
N ALA A 50 -2.82 12.04 -8.19
CA ALA A 50 -2.97 13.46 -8.48
C ALA A 50 -1.77 14.00 -9.28
N LEU A 51 -0.55 13.58 -8.95
CA LEU A 51 0.66 13.92 -9.72
C LEU A 51 0.60 13.37 -11.14
N ALA A 52 0.20 12.12 -11.31
CA ALA A 52 0.07 11.48 -12.61
C ALA A 52 -0.97 12.16 -13.49
N GLU A 53 -2.11 12.59 -12.92
CA GLU A 53 -3.12 13.40 -13.62
C GLU A 53 -2.56 14.75 -14.05
N LYS A 54 -1.88 15.46 -13.14
CA LYS A 54 -1.28 16.78 -13.41
C LYS A 54 -0.23 16.72 -14.50
N LEU A 55 0.69 15.75 -14.40
CA LEU A 55 1.87 15.62 -15.25
C LEU A 55 1.62 14.75 -16.48
N LYS A 56 0.46 14.09 -16.56
CA LYS A 56 0.08 13.12 -17.61
C LYS A 56 1.07 11.96 -17.74
N LEU A 57 1.68 11.56 -16.63
CA LEU A 57 2.59 10.43 -16.58
C LEU A 57 1.82 9.11 -16.52
N PRO A 58 2.33 8.02 -17.11
CA PRO A 58 1.97 6.66 -16.75
C PRO A 58 2.16 6.40 -15.24
N LEU A 59 1.30 5.56 -14.66
CA LEU A 59 1.41 5.14 -13.26
C LEU A 59 1.18 3.63 -13.15
N ILE A 60 2.20 2.92 -12.66
CA ILE A 60 2.17 1.49 -12.38
C ILE A 60 2.07 1.29 -10.87
N GLN A 61 1.12 0.46 -10.47
CA GLN A 61 0.89 0.11 -9.08
C GLN A 61 1.77 -1.07 -8.68
N ALA A 62 2.47 -0.97 -7.56
CA ALA A 62 3.45 -1.95 -7.09
C ALA A 62 3.23 -2.24 -5.60
N TYR A 63 2.66 -3.40 -5.28
CA TYR A 63 2.19 -3.72 -3.93
C TYR A 63 2.85 -4.97 -3.35
N ILE A 64 3.08 -4.97 -2.04
CA ILE A 64 3.64 -6.11 -1.30
C ILE A 64 2.57 -6.95 -0.57
N PHE A 65 1.31 -6.58 -0.72
CA PHE A 65 0.16 -7.32 -0.20
C PHE A 65 -1.03 -7.15 -1.16
N PRO A 66 -2.00 -8.10 -1.19
CA PRO A 66 -3.15 -8.00 -2.08
C PRO A 66 -4.02 -6.77 -1.82
N PHE A 67 -4.13 -5.91 -2.85
CA PHE A 67 -4.94 -4.70 -2.80
C PHE A 67 -6.02 -4.66 -3.89
N THR A 68 -5.90 -5.50 -4.92
CA THR A 68 -6.85 -5.67 -6.03
C THR A 68 -8.05 -6.50 -5.55
N PRO A 69 -9.29 -6.02 -5.74
CA PRO A 69 -10.48 -6.77 -5.36
C PRO A 69 -10.51 -8.15 -5.98
N THR A 70 -10.82 -9.14 -5.15
CA THR A 70 -10.98 -10.53 -5.56
C THR A 70 -12.04 -11.21 -4.72
N THR A 71 -12.67 -12.22 -5.30
CA THR A 71 -13.58 -13.13 -4.64
C THR A 71 -12.86 -14.22 -3.85
N ARG A 72 -11.55 -14.41 -4.03
CA ARG A 72 -10.81 -15.57 -3.50
C ARG A 72 -10.53 -15.53 -2.00
N PHE A 73 -10.28 -14.34 -1.45
CA PHE A 73 -9.92 -14.10 -0.05
C PHE A 73 -10.25 -12.65 0.38
N PRO A 74 -10.42 -12.39 1.68
CA PRO A 74 -10.78 -11.06 2.18
C PRO A 74 -9.60 -10.10 2.16
N ALA A 75 -9.89 -8.80 2.20
CA ALA A 75 -8.88 -7.75 2.23
C ALA A 75 -8.00 -7.82 3.50
N VAL A 76 -6.77 -7.29 3.42
CA VAL A 76 -5.72 -7.44 4.44
C VAL A 76 -6.14 -7.02 5.86
N LEU A 77 -7.02 -6.03 6.00
CA LEU A 77 -7.50 -5.56 7.30
C LEU A 77 -8.80 -6.24 7.78
N PHE A 78 -9.32 -7.19 7.03
CA PHE A 78 -10.56 -7.88 7.36
C PHE A 78 -10.28 -9.28 7.94
N PRO A 79 -11.10 -9.75 8.89
CA PRO A 79 -10.93 -11.08 9.48
C PRO A 79 -11.05 -12.18 8.42
N GLN A 80 -10.11 -13.14 8.42
CA GLN A 80 -10.15 -14.28 7.50
C GLN A 80 -11.43 -15.12 7.62
N SER A 81 -12.08 -15.09 8.80
CA SER A 81 -13.36 -15.76 9.06
C SER A 81 -14.50 -15.31 8.14
N ILE A 82 -14.48 -14.06 7.63
CA ILE A 82 -15.53 -13.58 6.72
C ILE A 82 -15.49 -14.28 5.38
N SER A 83 -14.37 -14.92 5.01
CA SER A 83 -14.29 -15.70 3.77
C SER A 83 -15.29 -16.87 3.75
N LYS A 84 -15.76 -17.32 4.91
CA LYS A 84 -16.82 -18.33 5.03
C LYS A 84 -18.18 -17.83 4.51
N LEU A 85 -18.35 -16.52 4.38
CA LEU A 85 -19.56 -15.88 3.88
C LEU A 85 -19.59 -15.78 2.33
N GLY A 86 -18.55 -16.28 1.66
CA GLY A 86 -18.52 -16.43 0.20
C GLY A 86 -17.74 -15.33 -0.53
N GLY A 87 -17.52 -15.57 -1.83
CA GLY A 87 -16.63 -14.75 -2.64
C GLY A 87 -17.10 -13.32 -2.85
N PHE A 88 -18.41 -13.07 -2.87
CA PHE A 88 -18.94 -11.70 -2.95
C PHE A 88 -18.56 -10.86 -1.73
N VAL A 89 -18.57 -11.44 -0.52
CA VAL A 89 -18.17 -10.76 0.71
C VAL A 89 -16.67 -10.45 0.70
N ASN A 90 -15.85 -11.38 0.20
CA ASN A 90 -14.43 -11.13 -0.03
C ASN A 90 -14.22 -9.93 -0.95
N TRP A 91 -14.85 -9.93 -2.12
CA TRP A 91 -14.76 -8.84 -3.09
C TRP A 91 -15.21 -7.50 -2.49
N LEU A 92 -16.31 -7.49 -1.75
CA LEU A 92 -16.82 -6.29 -1.08
C LEU A 92 -15.85 -5.78 -0.01
N SER A 93 -15.19 -6.67 0.74
CA SER A 93 -14.20 -6.27 1.76
C SER A 93 -13.03 -5.47 1.17
N HIS A 94 -12.61 -5.77 -0.07
CA HIS A 94 -11.57 -5.01 -0.77
C HIS A 94 -12.03 -3.61 -1.16
N HIS A 95 -13.27 -3.47 -1.64
CA HIS A 95 -13.83 -2.16 -1.95
C HIS A 95 -14.03 -1.32 -0.69
N LEU A 96 -14.50 -1.93 0.40
CA LEU A 96 -14.61 -1.25 1.69
C LEU A 96 -13.24 -0.81 2.20
N PHE A 97 -12.21 -1.66 2.12
CA PHE A 97 -10.85 -1.31 2.52
C PHE A 97 -10.31 -0.12 1.72
N ARG A 98 -10.44 -0.16 0.38
CA ARG A 98 -10.07 0.95 -0.50
C ARG A 98 -10.83 2.24 -0.15
N GLN A 99 -12.13 2.14 0.10
CA GLN A 99 -12.96 3.29 0.43
C GLN A 99 -12.59 3.90 1.78
N ILE A 100 -12.27 3.10 2.80
CA ILE A 100 -11.78 3.58 4.10
C ILE A 100 -10.48 4.37 3.91
N MET A 101 -9.53 3.81 3.15
CA MET A 101 -8.26 4.48 2.83
C MET A 101 -8.52 5.82 2.13
N TRP A 102 -9.39 5.83 1.12
CA TRP A 102 -9.73 7.04 0.38
C TRP A 102 -10.42 8.12 1.23
N GLN A 103 -11.41 7.76 2.04
CA GLN A 103 -12.09 8.74 2.88
C GLN A 103 -11.15 9.35 3.93
N GLY A 104 -10.24 8.55 4.50
CA GLY A 104 -9.24 9.03 5.45
C GLY A 104 -8.30 10.09 4.86
N SER A 105 -7.97 9.97 3.58
CA SER A 105 -7.03 10.86 2.85
C SER A 105 -7.69 11.99 2.06
N ARG A 106 -9.00 11.89 1.79
CA ARG A 106 -9.72 12.76 0.83
C ARG A 106 -9.54 14.26 1.09
N THR A 107 -9.45 14.65 2.37
CA THR A 107 -9.21 16.05 2.72
C THR A 107 -7.80 16.50 2.33
N GLY A 108 -6.78 15.68 2.60
CA GLY A 108 -5.40 15.97 2.18
C GLY A 108 -5.25 15.99 0.67
N ASP A 109 -5.83 15.01 -0.03
CA ASP A 109 -5.85 14.95 -1.49
C ASP A 109 -6.49 16.22 -2.10
N ARG A 110 -7.65 16.63 -1.58
CA ARG A 110 -8.32 17.86 -2.03
C ARG A 110 -7.42 19.09 -1.87
N LEU A 111 -6.71 19.22 -0.75
CA LEU A 111 -5.80 20.34 -0.51
C LEU A 111 -4.62 20.30 -1.47
N ALA A 112 -3.95 19.15 -1.61
CA ALA A 112 -2.86 18.96 -2.57
C ALA A 112 -3.29 19.29 -4.00
N ARG A 113 -4.44 18.77 -4.44
CA ARG A 113 -5.01 19.05 -5.76
C ARG A 113 -5.26 20.53 -5.99
N GLN A 114 -5.93 21.20 -5.06
CA GLN A 114 -6.38 22.58 -5.27
C GLN A 114 -5.27 23.61 -5.06
N GLN A 115 -4.39 23.40 -4.08
CA GLN A 115 -3.40 24.41 -3.69
C GLN A 115 -2.07 24.26 -4.42
N VAL A 116 -1.66 23.01 -4.74
CA VAL A 116 -0.33 22.74 -5.33
C VAL A 116 -0.47 22.34 -6.80
N LEU A 117 -1.38 21.41 -7.10
CA LEU A 117 -1.46 20.81 -8.43
C LEU A 117 -2.37 21.58 -9.39
N GLY A 118 -3.21 22.50 -8.90
CA GLY A 118 -4.19 23.22 -9.74
C GLY A 118 -5.20 22.28 -10.41
N LEU A 119 -5.60 21.21 -9.74
CA LEU A 119 -6.57 20.22 -10.18
C LEU A 119 -7.91 20.37 -9.44
N PRO A 120 -9.05 19.98 -10.06
CA PRO A 120 -10.31 19.89 -9.35
C PRO A 120 -10.24 18.81 -8.26
N ALA A 121 -11.10 18.92 -7.24
CA ALA A 121 -11.18 17.87 -6.22
C ALA A 121 -11.61 16.52 -6.84
N ALA A 122 -11.01 15.43 -6.37
CA ALA A 122 -11.39 14.10 -6.85
C ALA A 122 -12.81 13.69 -6.40
N PRO A 123 -13.46 12.76 -7.12
CA PRO A 123 -14.81 12.28 -6.80
C PRO A 123 -14.93 11.70 -5.38
N PHE A 124 -16.16 11.69 -4.84
CA PHE A 124 -16.43 11.12 -3.52
C PHE A 124 -15.99 9.66 -3.40
N TRP A 125 -16.10 8.87 -4.48
CA TRP A 125 -15.73 7.46 -4.52
C TRP A 125 -14.25 7.20 -4.90
N GLY A 126 -13.47 8.27 -5.05
CA GLY A 126 -12.05 8.19 -5.40
C GLY A 126 -11.83 7.76 -6.85
N LEU A 127 -10.58 7.39 -7.16
CA LEU A 127 -10.12 7.13 -8.53
C LEU A 127 -9.68 5.67 -8.77
N TYR A 128 -9.86 4.78 -7.78
CA TYR A 128 -9.42 3.37 -7.86
C TYR A 128 -10.00 2.59 -9.05
N ASN A 129 -11.21 2.97 -9.49
CA ASN A 129 -11.92 2.34 -10.61
C ASN A 129 -11.85 3.18 -11.89
N SER A 130 -10.97 4.18 -11.96
CA SER A 130 -10.82 5.01 -13.15
C SER A 130 -10.22 4.19 -14.30
N ALA A 131 -10.67 4.47 -15.53
CA ALA A 131 -10.12 3.86 -16.74
C ALA A 131 -8.60 4.12 -16.88
N TYR A 132 -8.13 5.26 -16.35
CA TYR A 132 -6.72 5.61 -16.30
C TYR A 132 -5.89 4.57 -15.52
N LEU A 133 -6.33 4.18 -14.32
CA LEU A 133 -5.62 3.16 -13.53
C LEU A 133 -5.68 1.77 -14.15
N GLN A 134 -6.79 1.43 -14.80
CA GLN A 134 -6.98 0.12 -15.41
C GLN A 134 -6.13 -0.08 -16.68
N ARG A 135 -5.64 1.02 -17.28
CA ARG A 135 -4.77 0.97 -18.46
C ARG A 135 -3.40 0.36 -18.18
N TYR A 136 -2.88 0.50 -16.96
CA TYR A 136 -1.54 0.05 -16.58
C TYR A 136 -1.59 -1.16 -15.65
N PRO A 137 -0.57 -2.05 -15.72
CA PRO A 137 -0.57 -3.25 -14.91
C PRO A 137 -0.42 -2.96 -13.41
N VAL A 138 -0.94 -3.87 -12.60
CA VAL A 138 -0.62 -3.96 -11.17
C VAL A 138 0.45 -5.03 -10.96
N LEU A 139 1.53 -4.68 -10.26
CA LEU A 139 2.62 -5.57 -9.90
C LEU A 139 2.53 -5.94 -8.42
N TYR A 140 2.71 -7.22 -8.13
CA TYR A 140 2.75 -7.75 -6.78
C TYR A 140 4.12 -8.32 -6.45
N GLY A 141 4.73 -7.82 -5.37
CA GLY A 141 6.05 -8.18 -4.86
C GLY A 141 6.02 -9.31 -3.84
N PHE A 142 5.19 -10.34 -4.07
CA PHE A 142 5.10 -11.54 -3.24
C PHE A 142 5.15 -12.81 -4.10
N SER A 143 5.42 -13.96 -3.47
CA SER A 143 5.50 -15.26 -4.15
C SER A 143 4.12 -15.90 -4.38
N LEU A 144 3.96 -16.53 -5.55
CA LEU A 144 2.80 -17.38 -5.88
C LEU A 144 2.66 -18.58 -4.94
N SER A 145 3.74 -19.05 -4.32
CA SER A 145 3.70 -20.13 -3.33
C SER A 145 3.00 -19.73 -2.03
N ILE A 146 2.87 -18.42 -1.77
CA ILE A 146 2.24 -17.88 -0.56
C ILE A 146 0.83 -17.39 -0.87
N ILE A 147 0.69 -16.67 -1.99
CA ILE A 147 -0.61 -16.20 -2.47
C ILE A 147 -0.74 -16.62 -3.93
N ALA A 148 -1.54 -17.65 -4.16
CA ALA A 148 -1.91 -18.03 -5.52
C ALA A 148 -2.65 -16.87 -6.19
N GLN A 149 -2.30 -16.57 -7.44
CA GLN A 149 -2.94 -15.51 -8.21
C GLN A 149 -4.44 -15.85 -8.42
N PRO A 150 -5.37 -15.00 -7.95
CA PRO A 150 -6.78 -15.15 -8.24
C PRO A 150 -7.08 -15.07 -9.74
N SER A 151 -8.01 -15.91 -10.21
CA SER A 151 -8.42 -15.95 -11.61
C SER A 151 -9.22 -14.71 -12.06
N ASP A 152 -9.75 -13.93 -11.11
CA ASP A 152 -10.51 -12.70 -11.37
C ASP A 152 -9.63 -11.43 -11.41
N TRP A 153 -8.31 -11.58 -11.29
CA TRP A 153 -7.37 -10.50 -11.52
C TRP A 153 -7.03 -10.35 -13.00
N HIS A 154 -7.22 -9.13 -13.51
CA HIS A 154 -6.93 -8.75 -14.89
C HIS A 154 -5.81 -7.72 -14.90
N ASN A 155 -4.95 -7.76 -15.94
CA ASN A 155 -3.80 -6.86 -16.08
C ASN A 155 -2.96 -6.73 -14.78
N THR A 156 -2.72 -7.88 -14.13
CA THR A 156 -2.11 -7.96 -12.80
C THR A 156 -1.09 -9.10 -12.80
N HIS A 157 0.10 -8.83 -12.26
CA HIS A 157 1.23 -9.75 -12.30
C HIS A 157 1.78 -9.96 -10.89
N VAL A 158 1.86 -11.22 -10.47
CA VAL A 158 2.60 -11.63 -9.27
C VAL A 158 4.03 -11.94 -9.69
N THR A 159 4.98 -11.12 -9.23
CA THR A 159 6.35 -11.08 -9.77
C THR A 159 7.40 -11.75 -8.87
N GLY A 160 6.98 -12.32 -7.73
CA GLY A 160 7.90 -12.81 -6.72
C GLY A 160 8.35 -11.70 -5.76
N TYR A 161 9.22 -12.04 -4.82
CA TYR A 161 9.70 -11.10 -3.82
C TYR A 161 10.69 -10.10 -4.41
N TRP A 162 10.55 -8.84 -4.00
CA TRP A 162 11.50 -7.77 -4.33
C TRP A 162 12.52 -7.65 -3.21
N PHE A 163 13.62 -8.39 -3.34
CA PHE A 163 14.72 -8.32 -2.39
C PHE A 163 15.56 -7.07 -2.63
N LEU A 164 16.02 -6.46 -1.54
CA LEU A 164 17.13 -5.52 -1.59
C LEU A 164 18.42 -6.34 -1.51
N ASP A 165 19.46 -5.90 -2.23
CA ASP A 165 20.79 -6.47 -2.03
C ASP A 165 21.23 -6.28 -0.57
N GLU A 166 21.92 -7.28 -0.03
CA GLU A 166 22.46 -7.19 1.31
C GLU A 166 23.45 -6.02 1.40
N ALA A 167 23.42 -5.28 2.51
CA ALA A 167 24.38 -4.22 2.74
C ALA A 167 25.80 -4.81 2.72
N PRO A 168 26.69 -4.36 1.82
CA PRO A 168 28.04 -4.92 1.73
C PRO A 168 28.74 -4.73 3.07
N GLY A 169 29.33 -5.80 3.60
CA GLY A 169 30.10 -5.76 4.84
C GLY A 169 29.29 -5.81 6.13
N TRP A 170 28.02 -6.26 6.09
CA TRP A 170 27.32 -6.60 7.32
C TRP A 170 28.05 -7.74 8.07
N ILE A 171 28.44 -7.47 9.31
CA ILE A 171 29.05 -8.46 10.20
C ILE A 171 28.06 -8.71 11.35
N PRO A 172 27.59 -9.94 11.55
CA PRO A 172 26.68 -10.25 12.65
C PRO A 172 27.37 -9.97 14.00
N PRO A 173 26.68 -9.35 14.97
CA PRO A 173 27.21 -9.20 16.32
C PRO A 173 27.57 -10.56 16.94
N ALA A 174 28.66 -10.63 17.71
CA ALA A 174 29.13 -11.87 18.32
C ALA A 174 28.02 -12.59 19.13
N ALA A 175 27.20 -11.83 19.86
CA ALA A 175 26.07 -12.39 20.61
C ALA A 175 25.04 -13.14 19.73
N LEU A 176 24.82 -12.67 18.48
CA LEU A 176 23.96 -13.35 17.52
C LEU A 176 24.61 -14.64 17.01
N VAL A 177 25.91 -14.60 16.73
CA VAL A 177 26.68 -15.79 16.33
C VAL A 177 26.66 -16.84 17.43
N ASP A 178 26.95 -16.44 18.67
CA ASP A 178 26.92 -17.34 19.84
C ASP A 178 25.53 -17.90 20.11
N PHE A 179 24.47 -17.14 19.86
CA PHE A 179 23.09 -17.61 19.98
C PHE A 179 22.78 -18.68 18.93
N LEU A 180 23.13 -18.45 17.66
CA LEU A 180 22.89 -19.38 16.57
C LEU A 180 23.71 -20.67 16.71
N GLN A 181 24.98 -20.55 17.13
CA GLN A 181 25.86 -21.69 17.38
C GLN A 181 25.40 -22.57 18.55
N ARG A 182 24.66 -22.00 19.52
CA ARG A 182 24.04 -22.77 20.60
C ARG A 182 22.81 -23.59 20.15
N GLY A 183 22.38 -23.51 18.89
CA GLY A 183 21.14 -24.11 18.39
C GLY A 183 21.25 -25.51 17.76
N SER A 184 21.25 -26.59 18.55
CA SER A 184 20.86 -27.94 18.07
C SER A 184 20.31 -28.91 19.16
N LEU A 185 19.28 -28.52 19.93
CA LEU A 185 18.59 -29.42 20.88
C LEU A 185 17.14 -29.82 20.49
N CYS A 186 16.75 -29.66 19.22
CA CYS A 186 15.53 -30.25 18.67
C CYS A 186 15.84 -31.19 17.49
N ARG A 187 16.62 -32.25 17.75
CA ARG A 187 16.68 -33.47 16.93
C ARG A 187 16.92 -34.69 17.83
N SER A 188 15.94 -35.04 18.66
CA SER A 188 15.88 -36.36 19.31
C SER A 188 14.42 -36.64 19.67
N GLY A 189 13.73 -37.40 18.82
CA GLY A 189 12.32 -37.74 19.07
C GLY A 189 11.56 -38.47 17.96
N LEU A 190 12.19 -38.86 16.85
CA LEU A 190 11.62 -39.85 15.92
C LEU A 190 12.66 -40.93 15.70
N ALA A 191 12.58 -41.95 16.55
CA ALA A 191 13.12 -43.26 16.25
C ALA A 191 12.17 -43.90 15.21
N VAL A 192 12.73 -44.29 14.07
CA VAL A 192 12.28 -45.45 13.28
C VAL A 192 13.36 -46.50 13.44
#